data_AF-A0A1M5A7W1-F1
#
_entry.id   AF-A0A1M5A7W1-F1
#
_cell.length_a   1.000
_cell.length_b   1.000
_cell.length_c   1.000
_cell.angle_alpha   90.00
_cell.angle_beta   90.00
_cell.angle_gamma   90.00
#
_symmetry.space_group_name_H-M   'P 1'
#
loop_
_entity.id
_entity.type
_entity.pdbx_description
1 polymer ?
#
loop_
_entity_poly.entity_id
_entity_poly.type
_entity_poly.pdbx_seq_one_letter_code
_entity_poly.pdbx_strand_id
1 'polypeptide(L)'
;MNALLLPARLRWLSLAALAVGFALYFATDFSLGGSSPLALLLAIGSGWLLRIKEPIGGNLLVGFGGAALLVFPFLYEAPYWYSLLALPMAVDGGQGLWHWWNEG
;
A
#
# COMPACT_ATOMS: atom_id res chain seq x y z
N MET A 1 -12.12 -0.89 -20.89
CA MET A 1 -10.64 -0.94 -20.93
C MET A 1 -10.24 -2.30 -20.42
N ASN A 2 -9.58 -3.13 -21.23
CA ASN A 2 -9.14 -4.46 -20.81
C ASN A 2 -8.09 -4.30 -19.72
N ALA A 3 -8.47 -4.50 -18.45
CA ALA A 3 -7.50 -4.71 -17.40
C ALA A 3 -6.66 -5.92 -17.84
N LEU A 4 -5.35 -5.72 -18.03
CA LEU A 4 -4.43 -6.79 -18.38
C LEU A 4 -4.57 -7.88 -17.30
N LEU A 5 -5.20 -8.99 -17.67
CA LEU A 5 -5.39 -10.13 -16.80
C LEU A 5 -4.01 -10.76 -16.56
N LEU A 6 -3.38 -10.37 -15.46
CA LEU A 6 -2.15 -11.02 -15.03
C LEU A 6 -2.47 -12.50 -14.75
N PRO A 7 -1.74 -13.46 -15.34
CA PRO A 7 -1.89 -14.87 -14.98
C PRO A 7 -1.68 -15.06 -13.47
N ALA A 8 -2.41 -16.01 -12.87
CA ALA A 8 -2.48 -16.20 -11.41
C ALA A 8 -1.11 -16.19 -10.71
N ARG A 9 -0.07 -16.78 -11.33
CA ARG A 9 1.30 -16.78 -10.81
C ARG A 9 1.89 -15.39 -10.62
N LEU A 10 1.65 -14.46 -11.56
CA LEU A 10 2.13 -13.09 -11.47
C LEU A 10 1.36 -12.31 -10.39
N ARG A 11 0.08 -12.62 -10.17
CA ARG A 11 -0.69 -12.00 -9.08
C ARG A 11 -0.12 -12.34 -7.71
N TRP A 12 0.21 -13.61 -7.49
CA TRP A 12 0.88 -14.06 -6.27
C TRP A 12 2.25 -13.43 -6.11
N LEU A 13 3.02 -13.27 -7.20
CA LEU A 13 4.32 -12.58 -7.15
C LEU A 13 4.18 -11.10 -6.77
N SER A 14 3.17 -10.40 -7.27
CA SER A 14 2.90 -9.01 -6.89
C SER A 14 2.52 -8.88 -5.41
N LEU A 15 1.67 -9.78 -4.90
CA LEU A 15 1.32 -9.81 -3.47
C LEU A 15 2.52 -10.16 -2.58
N ALA A 16 3.34 -11.13 -3.00
CA ALA A 16 4.56 -11.51 -2.29
C ALA A 16 5.56 -10.35 -2.27
N ALA A 17 5.76 -9.65 -3.39
CA ALA A 17 6.61 -8.47 -3.46
C ALA A 17 6.11 -7.34 -2.55
N LEU A 18 4.78 -7.14 -2.48
CA LEU A 18 4.16 -6.19 -1.57
C LEU A 18 4.44 -6.54 -0.10
N ALA A 19 4.25 -7.80 0.27
CA ALA A 19 4.48 -8.29 1.64
C ALA A 19 5.96 -8.19 2.03
N VAL A 20 6.88 -8.51 1.11
CA VAL A 20 8.33 -8.33 1.32
C VAL A 20 8.68 -6.85 1.48
N GLY A 21 8.15 -5.98 0.62
CA GLY A 21 8.32 -4.53 0.75
C GLY A 21 7.82 -4.00 2.10
N PHE A 22 6.73 -4.58 2.62
CA PHE A 22 6.15 -4.22 3.92
C PHE A 22 7.04 -4.65 5.07
N ALA A 23 7.53 -5.90 5.04
CA ALA A 23 8.47 -6.38 6.03
C ALA A 23 9.78 -5.57 6.02
N LEU A 24 10.33 -5.26 4.84
CA LEU A 24 11.54 -4.45 4.70
C LEU A 24 11.34 -3.03 5.21
N TYR A 25 10.19 -2.40 4.92
CA TYR A 25 9.87 -1.06 5.40
C TYR A 25 9.95 -0.93 6.93
N PHE A 26 9.43 -1.92 7.66
CA PHE A 26 9.48 -1.93 9.13
C PHE A 26 10.77 -2.52 9.71
N ALA A 27 11.53 -3.29 8.93
CA ALA A 27 12.85 -3.77 9.32
C ALA A 27 13.94 -2.69 9.18
N THR A 28 13.74 -1.70 8.31
CA THR A 28 14.66 -0.56 8.17
C THR A 28 14.52 0.40 9.35
N ASP A 29 15.64 0.62 10.03
CA ASP A 29 15.75 1.56 11.14
C ASP A 29 15.43 3.00 10.66
N PHE A 30 14.55 3.70 11.37
CA PHE A 30 14.17 5.09 11.04
C PHE A 30 15.35 6.06 11.14
N SER A 31 16.33 5.72 11.99
CA SER A 31 17.59 6.46 12.10
C SER A 31 18.49 6.34 10.87
N LEU A 32 18.32 5.30 10.05
CA LEU A 32 19.11 5.01 8.84
C LEU A 32 18.36 5.30 7.53
N GLY A 33 17.17 5.92 7.60
CA GLY A 33 16.37 6.25 6.41
C GLY A 33 15.00 5.57 6.34
N GLY A 34 14.49 4.97 7.43
CA GLY A 34 13.10 4.56 7.52
C GLY A 34 12.16 5.73 7.20
N SER A 35 11.22 5.49 6.28
CA SER A 35 10.45 6.57 5.66
C SER A 35 9.40 7.10 6.63
N SER A 36 9.48 8.39 6.96
CA SER A 36 8.54 9.07 7.88
C SER A 36 7.08 8.88 7.46
N PRO A 37 6.09 9.08 8.35
CA PRO A 37 4.67 9.02 8.01
C PRO A 37 4.30 9.87 6.79
N LEU A 38 5.04 10.96 6.58
CA LEU A 38 4.90 11.82 5.41
C LEU A 38 5.23 11.09 4.09
N ALA A 39 6.28 10.27 4.09
CA ALA A 39 6.64 9.48 2.92
C ALA A 39 5.56 8.43 2.58
N LEU A 40 4.93 7.83 3.60
CA LEU A 40 3.77 6.96 3.39
C LEU A 40 2.59 7.72 2.81
N LEU A 41 2.28 8.92 3.32
CA LEU A 41 1.22 9.77 2.76
C LEU A 41 1.50 10.15 1.29
N LEU A 42 2.76 10.46 0.95
CA LEU A 42 3.17 10.73 -0.42
C LEU A 42 3.06 9.49 -1.33
N ALA A 43 3.38 8.30 -0.82
CA ALA A 43 3.20 7.05 -1.55
C ALA A 43 1.72 6.78 -1.81
N ILE A 44 0.84 7.03 -0.83
CA ILE A 44 -0.61 6.91 -0.99
C ILE A 44 -1.12 7.92 -2.03
N GLY A 45 -0.75 9.20 -1.91
CA GLY A 45 -1.15 10.24 -2.87
C GLY A 45 -0.68 9.92 -4.30
N SER A 46 0.55 9.40 -4.43
CA SER A 46 1.09 8.94 -5.70
C SER A 46 0.35 7.71 -6.23
N GLY A 47 -0.05 6.79 -5.36
CA GLY A 47 -0.88 5.63 -5.69
C GLY A 47 -2.25 6.04 -6.23
N TRP A 48 -2.91 7.03 -5.63
CA TRP A 48 -4.17 7.60 -6.13
C TRP A 48 -4.02 8.16 -7.55
N LEU A 49 -2.97 8.93 -7.81
CA LEU A 49 -2.68 9.45 -9.15
C LEU A 49 -2.36 8.33 -10.15
N LEU A 50 -1.62 7.31 -9.71
CA LEU A 50 -1.21 6.18 -10.54
C LEU A 50 -2.42 5.36 -10.99
N ARG A 51 -3.48 5.23 -10.17
CA ARG A 51 -4.69 4.49 -10.52
C ARG A 51 -5.33 4.89 -11.85
N ILE A 52 -5.15 6.14 -12.27
CA ILE A 52 -5.67 6.66 -13.54
C ILE A 52 -5.05 5.93 -14.73
N LYS A 53 -3.74 5.60 -14.64
CA LYS A 53 -2.98 4.98 -15.72
C LYS A 53 -2.74 3.49 -15.50
N GLU A 54 -2.52 3.10 -14.26
CA GLU A 54 -2.14 1.75 -13.85
C GLU A 54 -2.90 1.40 -12.56
N PRO A 55 -4.14 0.88 -12.70
CA PRO A 55 -5.06 0.68 -11.57
C PRO A 55 -4.49 -0.26 -10.51
N ILE A 56 -3.73 -1.27 -10.91
CA ILE A 56 -3.25 -2.33 -10.02
C ILE A 56 -2.12 -1.80 -9.12
N GLY A 57 -1.06 -1.24 -9.69
CA GLY A 57 0.02 -0.64 -8.88
C GLY A 57 -0.45 0.57 -8.09
N GLY A 58 -1.44 1.33 -8.60
CA GLY A 58 -2.12 2.34 -7.80
C GLY A 58 -2.81 1.75 -6.57
N ASN A 59 -3.62 0.70 -6.72
CA ASN A 59 -4.27 0.00 -5.61
C ASN A 59 -3.27 -0.64 -4.64
N LEU A 60 -2.18 -1.21 -5.15
CA LEU A 60 -1.09 -1.78 -4.33
C LEU A 60 -0.43 -0.69 -3.48
N LEU A 61 -0.09 0.46 -4.06
CA LEU A 61 0.54 1.57 -3.34
C LEU A 61 -0.39 2.16 -2.27
N VAL A 62 -1.67 2.32 -2.59
CA VAL A 62 -2.66 2.84 -1.64
C VAL A 62 -2.92 1.84 -0.50
N GLY A 63 -3.08 0.57 -0.83
CA GLY A 63 -3.27 -0.49 0.16
C GLY A 63 -2.05 -0.65 1.05
N PHE A 64 -0.85 -0.68 0.47
CA PHE A 64 0.42 -0.73 1.20
C PHE A 64 0.59 0.48 2.11
N GLY A 65 0.48 1.69 1.55
CA GLY A 65 0.70 2.92 2.30
C GLY A 65 -0.32 3.06 3.42
N GLY A 66 -1.60 2.75 3.17
CA GLY A 66 -2.65 2.74 4.18
C GLY A 66 -2.38 1.71 5.27
N ALA A 67 -2.04 0.47 4.93
CA ALA A 67 -1.71 -0.56 5.92
C ALA A 67 -0.47 -0.20 6.75
N ALA A 68 0.55 0.37 6.13
CA ALA A 68 1.77 0.78 6.83
C ALA A 68 1.48 1.94 7.78
N LEU A 69 0.70 2.93 7.34
CA LEU A 69 0.31 4.09 8.15
C LEU A 69 -0.62 3.70 9.31
N LEU A 70 -1.39 2.61 9.17
CA LEU A 70 -2.20 2.03 10.25
C LEU A 70 -1.33 1.46 11.36
N VAL A 71 -0.27 0.73 11.01
CA VAL A 71 0.62 0.05 11.97
C VAL A 71 1.65 1.02 12.57
N PHE A 72 1.94 2.12 11.87
CA PHE A 72 2.97 3.08 12.24
C PHE A 72 2.90 3.61 13.69
N PRO A 73 1.73 4.05 14.22
CA PRO A 73 1.63 4.57 15.58
C PRO A 73 1.97 3.55 16.68
N PHE A 74 1.75 2.26 16.40
CA PHE A 74 2.01 1.18 17.35
C PHE A 74 3.50 0.81 17.42
N LEU A 75 4.26 1.06 16.35
CA LEU A 75 5.67 0.72 16.26
C LEU A 75 6.61 1.89 16.56
N TYR A 76 6.17 3.14 16.37
CA TYR A 76 7.02 4.32 16.45
C TYR A 76 6.46 5.46 17.30
N GLU A 77 5.55 5.18 18.22
CA GLU A 77 4.94 6.17 19.14
C GLU A 77 4.38 7.42 18.41
N ALA A 78 3.93 7.24 17.16
CA ALA A 78 3.41 8.33 16.37
C ALA A 78 1.99 8.71 16.79
N PRO A 79 1.54 9.93 16.49
CA PRO A 79 0.17 10.34 16.75
C PRO A 79 -0.89 9.42 16.12
N TYR A 80 -1.92 9.06 16.90
CA TYR A 80 -3.00 8.16 16.46
C TYR A 80 -3.83 8.68 15.29
N TRP A 81 -3.77 9.98 14.97
CA TRP A 81 -4.48 10.54 13.82
C TRP A 81 -3.97 10.00 12.48
N TYR A 82 -2.73 9.47 12.44
CA TYR A 82 -2.26 8.73 11.29
C TYR A 82 -3.11 7.49 11.01
N SER A 83 -3.53 6.74 12.05
CA SER A 83 -4.43 5.59 11.87
C SER A 83 -5.81 5.98 11.35
N LEU A 84 -6.32 7.17 11.73
CA LEU A 84 -7.61 7.68 11.24
C LEU A 84 -7.56 8.01 9.74
N LEU A 85 -6.46 8.59 9.27
CA LEU A 85 -6.24 8.83 7.84
C LEU A 85 -5.98 7.53 7.08
N ALA A 86 -5.25 6.60 7.71
CA ALA A 86 -4.81 5.35 7.11
C ALA A 86 -5.94 4.36 6.85
N LEU A 87 -6.93 4.30 7.76
CA LEU A 87 -8.03 3.33 7.67
C LEU A 87 -8.81 3.39 6.35
N PRO A 88 -9.36 4.55 5.92
CA PRO A 88 -10.08 4.62 4.65
C PRO A 88 -9.17 4.30 3.46
N MET A 89 -7.88 4.66 3.51
CA MET A 89 -6.92 4.38 2.44
C MET A 89 -6.62 2.88 2.35
N ALA A 90 -6.43 2.20 3.48
CA ALA A 90 -6.23 0.76 3.53
C ALA A 90 -7.46 -0.01 3.02
N VAL A 91 -8.67 0.43 3.40
CA VAL A 91 -9.93 -0.16 2.93
C VAL A 91 -10.09 0.02 1.43
N ASP A 92 -9.89 1.24 0.91
CA ASP A 92 -10.02 1.57 -0.50
C ASP A 92 -8.96 0.83 -1.37
N GLY A 93 -7.71 0.78 -0.92
CA GLY A 93 -6.67 -0.04 -1.55
C GLY A 93 -7.01 -1.54 -1.53
N GLY A 94 -7.51 -2.04 -0.40
CA GLY A 94 -7.94 -3.43 -0.24
C GLY A 94 -9.12 -3.82 -1.12
N GLN A 95 -10.13 -2.95 -1.23
CA GLN A 95 -11.26 -3.13 -2.15
C GLN A 95 -10.77 -3.17 -3.59
N GLY A 96 -9.91 -2.23 -3.99
CA GLY A 96 -9.34 -2.21 -5.34
C GLY A 96 -8.54 -3.47 -5.68
N LEU A 97 -7.79 -4.01 -4.72
CA LEU A 97 -7.08 -5.29 -4.88
C LEU A 97 -8.04 -6.49 -4.93
N TRP A 98 -9.09 -6.50 -4.12
CA TRP A 98 -10.11 -7.54 -4.10
C TRP A 98 -10.90 -7.59 -5.42
N HIS A 99 -11.30 -6.42 -5.94
CA HIS A 99 -11.94 -6.32 -7.25
C HIS A 99 -11.03 -6.86 -8.34
N TRP A 100 -9.78 -6.40 -8.40
CA TRP A 100 -8.80 -6.93 -9.36
C TRP A 100 -8.58 -8.44 -9.23
N TRP A 101 -8.57 -8.97 -8.01
CA TRP A 101 -8.37 -10.41 -7.77
C TRP A 101 -9.51 -11.25 -8.35
N ASN A 102 -10.76 -10.78 -8.22
CA ASN A 102 -11.96 -11.52 -8.63
C ASN A 102 -12.41 -11.23 -10.06
N GLU A 103 -12.11 -10.05 -10.59
CA GLU A 103 -12.51 -9.63 -11.94
C GLU A 103 -11.53 -10.06 -13.03
N GLY A 104 -10.41 -10.69 -12.64
CA GLY A 104 -9.44 -11.23 -13.58
C GLY A 104 -9.26 -12.73 -13.55
#